data_AF-A0A4Q3HQI3-F1
#
_entry.id   AF-A0A4Q3HQI3-F1
#
_cell.length_a   1.000
_cell.length_b   1.000
_cell.length_c   1.000
_cell.angle_alpha   90.00
_cell.angle_beta   90.00
_cell.angle_gamma   90.00
#
_symmetry.space_group_name_H-M   'P 1'
#
loop_
_entity.id
_entity.type
_entity.pdbx_description
1 polymer ?
#
loop_
_entity_poly.entity_id
_entity_poly.type
_entity_poly.pdbx_seq_one_letter_code
_entity_poly.pdbx_strand_id
1 'polypeptide(L)' 'MVYFIRTAGDEDVEKIRVLLAETFHQSYDPFYGADAVEKMVRNWHSP' A
#
# COMPACT_ATOMS: atom_id res chain seq x y z
N MET A 1 19.31 -0.24 -18.86
CA MET A 1 18.53 -0.96 -17.83
C MET A 1 17.47 -1.76 -18.56
N VAL A 2 17.39 -3.08 -18.34
CA VAL A 2 16.28 -3.89 -18.88
C VAL A 2 15.33 -4.15 -17.73
N TYR A 3 14.06 -3.78 -17.89
CA TYR A 3 12.99 -4.10 -16.94
C TYR A 3 12.21 -5.30 -17.46
N PHE A 4 11.85 -6.20 -16.55
CA PHE A 4 10.99 -7.34 -16.84
C PHE A 4 9.68 -7.17 -16.07
N ILE A 5 8.55 -7.25 -16.77
CA ILE A 5 7.21 -7.12 -16.21
C ILE A 5 6.53 -8.48 -16.30
N ARG A 6 5.92 -8.91 -15.20
CA ARG A 6 5.12 -10.14 -15.12
C ARG A 6 3.83 -9.90 -14.33
N THR A 7 2.86 -10.78 -14.51
CA THR A 7 1.67 -10.83 -13.63
C THR A 7 2.09 -11.14 -12.20
N ALA A 8 1.43 -10.49 -11.23
CA ALA A 8 1.61 -10.76 -9.81
C ALA A 8 1.02 -12.12 -9.44
N GLY A 9 1.73 -12.88 -8.61
CA GLY A 9 1.26 -14.13 -8.01
C GLY A 9 1.03 -13.98 -6.51
N ASP A 10 0.65 -15.08 -5.85
CA ASP A 10 0.37 -15.09 -4.41
C ASP A 10 1.57 -14.63 -3.57
N GLU A 11 2.80 -14.92 -4.01
CA GLU A 11 4.02 -14.47 -3.31
C GLU A 11 4.25 -12.95 -3.33
N ASP A 12 3.52 -12.21 -4.17
CA ASP A 12 3.66 -10.77 -4.32
C ASP A 12 2.63 -10.00 -3.52
N VAL A 13 1.58 -10.65 -3.04
CA VAL A 13 0.44 -9.99 -2.36
C VAL A 13 0.92 -9.12 -1.21
N GLU A 14 1.75 -9.65 -0.30
CA GLU A 14 2.26 -8.86 0.83
C GLU A 14 3.20 -7.75 0.39
N LYS A 15 4.00 -7.95 -0.66
CA LYS A 15 4.92 -6.91 -1.16
C LYS A 15 4.14 -5.74 -1.77
N ILE A 16 3.10 -6.06 -2.55
CA ILE A 16 2.20 -5.07 -3.15
C ILE A 16 1.43 -4.35 -2.05
N ARG A 17 0.90 -5.08 -1.06
CA ARG A 17 0.20 -4.50 0.09
C ARG A 17 1.06 -3.49 0.84
N VAL A 18 2.32 -3.84 1.15
CA VAL A 18 3.27 -2.94 1.82
C VAL A 18 3.55 -1.70 0.96
N LEU A 19 3.82 -1.88 -0.34
CA LEU A 19 4.08 -0.78 -1.26
C LEU A 19 2.88 0.19 -1.34
N LEU A 20 1.66 -0.35 -1.43
CA LEU A 20 0.44 0.45 -1.47
C LEU A 20 0.22 1.22 -0.16
N ALA A 21 0.43 0.58 0.99
CA ALA A 21 0.33 1.26 2.29
C ALA A 21 1.35 2.41 2.39
N GLU A 22 2.62 2.15 2.07
CA GLU A 22 3.68 3.15 2.13
C GLU A 22 3.39 4.36 1.23
N THR A 23 3.04 4.11 -0.03
CA THR A 23 2.74 5.19 -0.99
C THR A 23 1.50 5.97 -0.62
N PHE A 24 0.52 5.33 0.02
CA PHE A 24 -0.66 5.99 0.55
C PHE A 24 -0.30 6.91 1.73
N HIS A 25 0.52 6.45 2.67
CA HIS A 25 1.06 7.29 3.76
C HIS A 25 1.82 8.50 3.22
N GLN A 26 2.74 8.30 2.27
CA GLN A 26 3.49 9.40 1.64
C GLN A 26 2.56 10.45 1.00
N SER A 27 1.42 10.03 0.46
CA SER A 27 0.46 10.91 -0.20
C SER A 27 -0.49 11.61 0.78
N TYR A 28 -0.90 10.93 1.85
CA TYR A 28 -2.07 11.34 2.63
C TYR A 28 -1.79 11.72 4.09
N ASP A 29 -0.65 11.33 4.65
CA ASP A 29 -0.24 11.75 5.99
C ASP A 29 -0.21 13.28 6.14
N PRO A 30 0.25 14.08 5.16
CA PRO A 30 0.26 15.54 5.28
C PRO A 30 -1.14 16.16 5.39
N PHE A 31 -2.18 15.48 4.90
CA PHE A 31 -3.54 16.01 4.84
C PHE A 31 -4.42 15.52 5.99
N TYR A 32 -4.25 14.26 6.40
CA TYR A 32 -5.12 13.62 7.39
C TYR A 32 -4.39 13.24 8.69
N GLY A 33 -3.06 13.27 8.68
CA GLY A 33 -2.22 12.75 9.76
C GLY A 33 -2.04 11.24 9.70
N ALA A 34 -0.84 10.78 10.06
CA ALA A 34 -0.44 9.37 10.00
C ALA A 34 -1.40 8.43 10.74
N ASP A 35 -1.90 8.82 11.90
CA ASP A 35 -2.81 7.98 12.69
C ASP A 35 -4.17 7.75 12.03
N ALA A 36 -4.68 8.76 11.31
CA ALA A 36 -5.94 8.65 10.58
C ALA A 36 -5.76 7.78 9.33
N VAL A 37 -4.67 7.99 8.60
CA VAL A 37 -4.31 7.23 7.41
C VAL A 37 -4.08 5.76 7.74
N GLU A 38 -3.34 5.47 8.80
CA GLU A 38 -3.11 4.09 9.25
C GLU A 38 -4.43 3.37 9.60
N LYS A 39 -5.41 4.07 10.20
CA LYS A 39 -6.75 3.49 10.42
C LYS A 39 -7.47 3.20 9.11
N MET A 40 -7.35 4.06 8.10
CA MET A 40 -7.93 3.82 6.77
C MET A 40 -7.30 2.57 6.13
N VAL A 41 -5.97 2.50 6.11
CA VAL A 41 -5.20 1.38 5.55
C VAL A 41 -5.54 0.07 6.24
N ARG A 42 -5.67 0.07 7.58
CA ARG A 42 -6.05 -1.13 8.35
C ARG A 42 -7.47 -1.62 8.07
N ASN A 43 -8.38 -0.72 7.70
CA ASN A 43 -9.75 -1.06 7.33
C ASN A 43 -9.88 -1.43 5.85
N TRP A 44 -8.81 -1.34 5.06
CA TRP A 44 -8.86 -1.87 3.71
C TRP A 44 -9.05 -3.38 3.75
N HIS A 45 -10.01 -3.85 2.96
CA HIS A 45 -10.41 -5.26 2.92
C HIS A 45 -11.00 -5.80 4.23
N SER A 46 -11.47 -4.93 5.14
CA SER A 46 -12.40 -5.37 6.19
C SER A 46 -13.69 -5.93 5.55
N PRO A 47 -14.41 -6.86 6.21
CA PRO A 47 -15.72 -7.34 5.74
C PRO A 47 -16.70 -6.20 5.44
#